data_AF-A0A816AKW6-F1
#
_entry.id   AF-A0A816AKW6-F1
#
_cell.length_a   1.000
_cell.length_b   1.000
_cell.length_c   1.000
_cell.angle_alpha   90.00
_cell.angle_beta   90.00
_cell.angle_gamma   90.00
#
_symmetry.space_group_name_H-M   'P 1'
#
loop_
_entity.id
_entity.type
_entity.pdbx_description
1 polymer ?
#
loop_
_entity_poly.entity_id
_entity_poly.type
_entity_poly.pdbx_seq_one_letter_code
_entity_poly.pdbx_strand_id
1 'polypeptide(L)'
;MLSQDESLEILEEFLREHHYEKVQSIPIRIILQLAHLVLNDTAFADGNKFYRQIIGGAMGSPFTLTLANIFMWKWEKCHLWCNRTP
;
A
#
# COMPACT_ATOMS: atom_id res chain seq x y z
N MET A 1 5.15 -0.89 -12.39
CA MET A 1 4.94 -1.84 -11.27
C MET A 1 4.89 -1.03 -9.99
N LEU A 2 4.02 -1.37 -9.03
CA LEU A 2 3.89 -0.64 -7.76
C LEU A 2 5.27 -0.48 -7.09
N SER A 3 5.75 0.76 -6.98
CA SER A 3 6.87 1.07 -6.07
C SER A 3 6.37 0.90 -4.64
N GLN A 4 7.19 0.30 -3.76
CA GLN A 4 6.81 0.07 -2.36
C GLN A 4 6.61 1.40 -1.64
N ASP A 5 7.49 2.38 -1.86
CA ASP A 5 7.40 3.71 -1.27
C ASP A 5 6.16 4.46 -1.79
N GLU A 6 5.94 4.46 -3.10
CA GLU A 6 4.76 5.09 -3.72
C GLU A 6 3.46 4.48 -3.17
N SER A 7 3.44 3.17 -2.93
CA SER A 7 2.27 2.48 -2.39
C SER A 7 1.98 2.89 -0.95
N LEU A 8 3.03 3.13 -0.14
CA LEU A 8 2.89 3.63 1.23
C LEU A 8 2.39 5.08 1.25
N GLU A 9 2.91 5.92 0.36
CA GLU A 9 2.45 7.30 0.21
C GLU A 9 0.96 7.36 -0.19
N ILE A 10 0.56 6.52 -1.15
CA ILE A 10 -0.85 6.43 -1.59
C ILE A 10 -1.76 5.90 -0.47
N LEU A 11 -1.29 4.95 0.34
CA LEU A 11 -2.03 4.49 1.52
C LEU A 11 -2.23 5.62 2.53
N GLU A 12 -1.19 6.41 2.80
CA GLU A 12 -1.28 7.55 3.70
C GLU A 12 -2.27 8.60 3.17
N GLU A 13 -2.21 8.93 1.88
CA GLU A 13 -3.15 9.84 1.23
C GLU A 13 -4.59 9.35 1.37
N PHE A 14 -4.85 8.08 1.05
CA PHE A 14 -6.17 7.49 1.15
C PHE A 14 -6.74 7.59 2.57
N LEU A 15 -5.94 7.23 3.58
CA LEU A 15 -6.39 7.28 4.98
C LEU A 15 -6.70 8.71 5.44
N ARG A 16 -5.89 9.69 5.02
CA ARG A 16 -6.11 11.11 5.31
C ARG A 16 -7.36 11.66 4.62
N GLU A 17 -7.57 11.31 3.35
CA GLU A 17 -8.73 11.75 2.57
C GLU A 17 -10.04 11.23 3.14
N HIS A 18 -10.05 10.01 3.66
CA HIS A 18 -11.22 9.43 4.32
C HIS A 18 -11.34 9.81 5.80
N HIS A 19 -10.55 10.80 6.26
CA HIS A 19 -10.58 11.33 7.63
C HIS A 19 -10.43 10.27 8.72
N TYR A 20 -9.70 9.19 8.43
CA TYR A 20 -9.32 8.27 9.49
C TYR A 20 -8.25 8.95 10.35
N GLU A 21 -8.33 8.74 11.67
CA GLU A 21 -7.25 9.02 12.62
C GLU A 21 -6.76 7.74 13.30
N LYS A 22 -7.66 6.75 13.40
CA LYS A 22 -7.45 5.43 13.99
C LYS A 22 -8.38 4.41 13.35
N VAL A 23 -7.95 3.15 13.31
CA VAL A 23 -8.77 2.00 12.89
C VAL A 23 -8.79 1.01 14.05
N GLN A 24 -9.98 0.66 14.57
CA GLN A 24 -10.11 -0.24 15.72
C GLN A 24 -9.21 0.14 16.91
N SER A 25 -9.12 1.45 17.21
CA SER A 25 -8.25 2.04 18.25
C SER A 25 -6.75 2.02 17.95
N ILE A 26 -6.32 1.50 16.80
CA ILE A 26 -4.93 1.55 16.34
C ILE A 26 -4.69 2.90 15.62
N PRO A 27 -3.75 3.75 16.08
CA PRO A 27 -3.44 5.00 15.41
C PRO A 27 -2.89 4.76 13.99
N ILE A 28 -3.24 5.62 13.03
CA ILE A 28 -2.77 5.47 11.63
C ILE A 28 -1.26 5.39 11.51
N ARG A 29 -0.52 6.16 12.32
CA ARG A 29 0.96 6.09 12.31
C ARG A 29 1.47 4.66 12.53
N ILE A 30 0.78 3.86 13.35
CA ILE A 30 1.14 2.47 13.63
C ILE A 30 0.77 1.59 12.45
N ILE A 31 -0.39 1.83 11.83
CA ILE A 31 -0.82 1.13 10.61
C ILE A 31 0.19 1.36 9.48
N LEU A 32 0.65 2.60 9.28
CA LEU A 32 1.66 2.94 8.28
C LEU A 32 3.01 2.28 8.58
N GLN A 33 3.43 2.24 9.85
CA GLN A 33 4.66 1.53 10.26
C GLN A 33 4.57 0.02 10.00
N LEU A 34 3.42 -0.60 10.29
CA LEU A 34 3.18 -2.02 10.00
C LEU A 34 3.11 -2.28 8.49
N ALA A 35 2.49 -1.40 7.72
CA ALA A 35 2.47 -1.48 6.27
C ALA A 35 3.88 -1.42 5.68
N HIS A 36 4.72 -0.51 6.18
CA HIS A 36 6.12 -0.41 5.79
C HIS A 36 6.89 -1.70 6.09
N LEU A 37 6.75 -2.24 7.31
CA LEU A 37 7.37 -3.50 7.70
C LEU A 37 6.97 -4.65 6.75
N VAL A 38 5.67 -4.79 6.49
CA VAL A 38 5.15 -5.87 5.65
C VAL A 38 5.61 -5.73 4.21
N LEU A 39 5.69 -4.52 3.65
CA LEU A 39 6.13 -4.34 2.26
C LEU A 39 7.65 -4.47 2.10
N ASN A 40 8.42 -3.77 2.95
CA ASN A 40 9.85 -3.61 2.74
C ASN A 40 10.66 -4.79 3.28
N ASP A 41 10.15 -5.53 4.26
CA ASP A 41 10.83 -6.66 4.87
C ASP A 41 10.22 -8.02 4.47
N THR A 42 9.39 -8.04 3.41
CA THR A 42 8.91 -9.30 2.83
C THR A 42 10.08 -10.13 2.32
N ALA A 43 10.16 -11.37 2.81
CA ALA A 43 11.07 -12.39 2.34
C ALA A 43 10.32 -13.68 1.95
N PHE A 44 10.78 -14.32 0.89
CA PHE A 44 10.31 -15.63 0.44
C PHE A 44 11.37 -16.68 0.75
N ALA A 45 10.93 -17.83 1.23
CA ALA A 45 11.77 -19.01 1.38
C ALA A 45 11.49 -19.98 0.24
N ASP A 46 12.55 -20.44 -0.43
CA ASP A 46 12.49 -21.53 -1.40
C ASP A 46 13.69 -22.46 -1.20
N GLY A 47 13.41 -23.70 -0.81
CA GLY A 47 14.41 -24.65 -0.33
C GLY A 47 15.17 -24.12 0.88
N ASN A 48 16.49 -23.97 0.76
CA ASN A 48 17.38 -23.46 1.80
C ASN A 48 17.89 -22.02 1.50
N LYS A 49 17.11 -21.25 0.74
CA LYS A 49 17.45 -19.89 0.32
C LYS A 49 16.31 -18.93 0.69
N PHE A 50 16.71 -17.71 1.06
CA PHE A 50 15.80 -16.60 1.34
C PHE A 50 15.97 -15.51 0.29
N TYR A 51 14.85 -14.96 -0.19
CA TYR A 51 14.80 -13.94 -1.22
C TYR A 51 14.00 -12.75 -0.72
N ARG A 52 14.54 -11.55 -0.82
CA ARG A 52 13.82 -10.32 -0.46
C ARG A 52 13.01 -9.82 -1.65
N GLN A 53 11.76 -9.41 -1.39
CA GLN A 53 10.98 -8.72 -2.40
C GLN A 53 11.45 -7.27 -2.54
N ILE A 54 11.75 -6.85 -3.77
CA ILE A 54 12.25 -5.50 -4.06
C ILE A 54 11.22 -4.61 -4.78
N ILE A 55 10.14 -5.19 -5.31
CA ILE A 55 9.10 -4.48 -6.08
C ILE A 55 7.73 -5.10 -5.74
N GLY A 56 6.72 -4.26 -5.53
CA GLY A 56 5.37 -4.69 -5.15
C GLY A 56 5.31 -5.33 -3.75
N GLY A 57 4.19 -6.02 -3.47
CA GLY A 57 3.99 -6.78 -2.24
C GLY A 57 3.82 -8.28 -2.49
N ALA A 58 3.87 -9.09 -1.43
CA ALA A 58 3.77 -10.55 -1.56
C ALA A 58 2.45 -10.97 -2.22
N MET A 59 2.52 -11.71 -3.32
CA MET A 59 1.34 -12.27 -3.97
C MET A 59 0.76 -13.38 -3.10
N GLY A 60 -0.48 -13.18 -2.64
CA GLY A 60 -1.14 -14.03 -1.64
C GLY A 60 -1.25 -13.40 -0.24
N SER A 61 -0.58 -12.26 0.00
CA SER A 61 -0.82 -11.48 1.22
C SER A 61 -2.18 -10.77 1.14
N PRO A 62 -3.02 -10.86 2.18
CA PRO A 62 -4.30 -10.14 2.21
C PRO A 62 -4.10 -8.62 2.17
N PHE A 63 -2.98 -8.13 2.72
CA PHE A 63 -2.64 -6.71 2.70
C PHE A 63 -2.29 -6.20 1.30
N THR A 64 -1.51 -6.98 0.53
CA THR A 64 -1.10 -6.60 -0.84
C THR A 64 -2.31 -6.38 -1.75
N LEU A 65 -3.34 -7.22 -1.63
CA LEU A 65 -4.56 -7.07 -2.43
C LEU A 65 -5.31 -5.78 -2.08
N THR A 66 -5.47 -5.49 -0.79
CA THR A 66 -6.10 -4.24 -0.35
C THR A 66 -5.30 -3.02 -0.84
N LEU A 67 -3.98 -3.06 -0.71
CA LEU A 67 -3.10 -1.97 -1.15
C LEU A 67 -3.18 -1.74 -2.67
N ALA A 68 -3.26 -2.82 -3.46
CA ALA A 68 -3.45 -2.72 -4.90
C ALA A 68 -4.77 -2.02 -5.26
N ASN A 69 -5.86 -2.28 -4.52
CA ASN A 69 -7.13 -1.58 -4.74
C ASN A 69 -7.03 -0.09 -4.40
N ILE A 70 -6.31 0.28 -3.34
CA ILE A 70 -6.07 1.68 -2.98
C ILE A 70 -5.20 2.38 -4.06
N PHE A 71 -4.20 1.69 -4.59
CA PHE A 71 -3.43 2.20 -5.72
C PHE A 71 -4.32 2.47 -6.95
N MET A 72 -5.21 1.53 -7.27
CA MET A 72 -6.16 1.71 -8.38
C MET A 72 -7.11 2.88 -8.14
N TRP A 73 -7.58 3.06 -6.90
CA TRP A 73 -8.36 4.24 -6.51
C TRP A 73 -7.63 5.55 -6.81
N LYS A 74 -6.33 5.66 -6.46
CA LYS A 74 -5.52 6.85 -6.76
C LYS A 74 -5.37 7.04 -8.27
N TRP A 75 -5.11 5.96 -9.00
CA TRP A 75 -4.96 5.97 -10.44
C TRP A 75 -6.23 6.46 -11.15
N GLU A 76 -7.38 5.92 -10.78
CA GLU A 76 -8.71 6.33 -11.25
C GLU A 76 -8.98 7.79 -10.92
N LYS A 77 -8.67 8.24 -9.69
CA LYS A 77 -8.82 9.63 -9.29
C LYS A 77 -8.00 10.57 -10.18
N CYS A 78 -6.72 10.26 -10.41
CA CYS A 78 -5.88 11.09 -11.27
C CYS A 78 -6.34 11.10 -12.74
N HIS A 79 -6.73 9.97 -13.31
CA HIS A 79 -7.03 9.88 -14.75
C HIS A 79 -8.45 10.29 -15.12
N LEU A 80 -9.42 10.05 -14.24
CA LEU A 80 -10.82 10.37 -14.50
C LEU A 80 -11.19 11.80 -14.09
N TRP A 81 -10.54 12.36 -13.08
CA TRP A 81 -10.90 13.68 -12.53
C TRP A 81 -10.02 14.82 -13.05
N CYS A 82 -8.78 14.55 -13.46
CA CYS A 82 -7.91 15.59 -14.03
C CYS A 82 -8.27 15.95 -15.49
N ASN A 83 -9.00 15.07 -16.20
CA ASN A 83 -9.55 15.31 -17.54
C ASN A 83 -11.00 15.85 -17.55
N ARG A 84 -11.56 16.19 -16.37
CA ARG A 84 -12.95 16.65 -16.21
C ARG A 84 -13.08 18.08 -15.66
N THR A 85 -11.98 18.83 -15.54
CA THR A 85 -12.07 20.29 -15.39
C THR A 85 -12.33 20.91 -16.77
N PRO A 86 -13.44 21.64 -16.97
CA PRO A 86 -13.68 22.40 -18.20
C PRO A 86 -12.68 23.55 -18.37
#